data_AF-A0A947QZZ9-F1
#
_entry.id   AF-A0A947QZZ9-F1
#
_cell.length_a   1.000
_cell.length_b   1.000
_cell.length_c   1.000
_cell.angle_alpha   90.00
_cell.angle_beta   90.00
_cell.angle_gamma   90.00
#
_symmetry.space_group_name_H-M   'P 1'
#
loop_
_entity.id
_entity.type
_entity.pdbx_description
1 polymer ?
#
loop_
_entity_poly.entity_id
_entity_poly.type
_entity_poly.pdbx_seq_one_letter_code
_entity_poly.pdbx_strand_id
1 'polypeptide(L)'
;MNKLKSLFRWAAFFSIAVLLFAYGAVAENASSNQNDDSGRRADLILIDTMKVFGELERPPVEFLHDRHTDALQKQEKDCSVCHEKTDKGQLIPKFKRRMDEDRKTTEDIYHENCIDCHKEMTGKVEKSGPVACGECHKEEPSFLSSRQPMGLDKYLHYRHVKAYDKEKKCETCHHEYNKATKQLLYVKDKEGSCRYCHKQVTEENRMSMALASHAACVNCHLDKASRKQDGGPVKCQGCHDLKSQKMFREVFDVPRMDRKQPDTVLIKAGDETLDATVQSRMNFVPFDHKAHEGYNDTCRVCHHADISTCSKCHPLSGAKEGDGISLELAMHKDDAMQSCEGCHNAAKENKECSGCHSFISENRDVDTDSCLKCHMAQKENTTENTKDKDDAISAMLLASRNLSGENYTLSDIPEKVVIKKLSKKYEPAEFPHRQIVKKLVEDIKTNKIAAYFHAEKGTVCQGCHHNGPATLTPTRCANCHNEPFNENDMHKPGLLGAYHRQCMECHDNIGLEKPAGCTGCHKEK
;
A
#
# COMPACT_ATOMS: atom_id res chain seq x y z
N MET A 1 35.29 50.32 -40.06
CA MET A 1 35.75 49.04 -39.47
C MET A 1 34.91 48.50 -38.30
N ASN A 2 33.99 49.26 -37.68
CA ASN A 2 33.19 48.78 -36.53
C ASN A 2 31.87 48.06 -36.87
N LYS A 3 31.28 48.28 -38.06
CA LYS A 3 30.05 47.57 -38.48
C LYS A 3 30.28 46.10 -38.89
N LEU A 4 31.42 45.79 -39.52
CA LEU A 4 31.76 44.42 -39.94
C LEU A 4 32.00 43.48 -38.75
N LYS A 5 32.60 43.98 -37.66
CA LYS A 5 32.84 43.20 -36.43
C LYS A 5 31.55 42.91 -35.64
N SER A 6 30.55 43.78 -35.75
CA SER A 6 29.22 43.59 -35.14
C SER A 6 28.42 42.52 -35.87
N LEU A 7 28.42 42.54 -37.21
CA LEU A 7 27.76 41.52 -38.04
C LEU A 7 28.35 40.11 -37.84
N PHE A 8 29.67 39.99 -37.71
CA PHE A 8 30.30 38.70 -37.42
C PHE A 8 29.97 38.15 -36.03
N ARG A 9 29.79 39.03 -35.02
CA ARG A 9 29.40 38.61 -33.67
C ARG A 9 27.95 38.12 -33.60
N TRP A 10 27.05 38.76 -34.35
CA TRP A 10 25.65 38.33 -34.45
C TRP A 10 25.47 37.05 -35.28
N ALA A 11 26.24 36.89 -36.36
CA ALA A 11 26.24 35.65 -37.15
C ALA A 11 26.74 34.47 -36.30
N ALA A 12 27.83 34.63 -35.55
CA ALA A 12 28.34 33.59 -34.66
C ALA A 12 27.36 33.21 -33.53
N PHE A 13 26.65 34.20 -32.95
CA PHE A 13 25.62 33.93 -31.94
C PHE A 13 24.42 33.16 -32.52
N PHE A 14 24.00 33.49 -33.75
CA PHE A 14 22.92 32.77 -34.43
C PHE A 14 23.32 31.34 -34.79
N SER A 15 24.56 31.11 -35.23
CA SER A 15 25.06 29.76 -35.51
C SER A 15 25.13 28.88 -34.26
N ILE A 16 25.54 29.44 -33.12
CA ILE A 16 25.59 28.72 -31.84
C ILE A 16 24.18 28.46 -31.31
N ALA A 17 23.25 29.40 -31.44
CA ALA A 17 21.85 29.22 -31.03
C ALA A 17 21.13 28.16 -31.87
N VAL A 18 21.38 28.08 -33.18
CA VAL A 18 20.82 27.05 -34.06
C VAL A 18 21.45 25.67 -33.77
N LEU A 19 22.74 25.59 -33.44
CA LEU A 19 23.37 24.35 -32.99
C LEU A 19 22.85 23.88 -31.62
N LEU A 20 22.56 24.80 -30.69
CA LEU A 20 21.94 24.47 -29.40
C LEU A 20 20.47 24.07 -29.54
N PHE A 21 19.71 24.67 -30.47
CA PHE A 21 18.34 24.23 -30.78
C PHE A 21 18.31 22.89 -31.53
N ALA A 22 19.28 22.63 -32.42
CA ALA A 22 19.42 21.33 -33.07
C ALA A 22 19.84 20.23 -32.08
N TYR A 23 20.68 20.54 -31.09
CA TYR A 23 20.99 19.59 -30.00
C TYR A 23 19.84 19.45 -28.99
N GLY A 24 19.08 20.51 -28.72
CA GLY A 24 17.88 20.46 -27.87
C GLY A 24 16.73 19.66 -28.49
N ALA A 25 16.51 19.80 -29.80
CA ALA A 25 15.48 19.04 -30.53
C ALA A 25 15.86 17.56 -30.75
N VAL A 26 17.14 17.20 -30.67
CA VAL A 26 17.60 15.80 -30.65
C VAL A 26 17.55 15.20 -29.24
N ALA A 27 17.49 16.03 -28.19
CA ALA A 27 17.32 15.58 -26.80
C ALA A 27 15.85 15.33 -26.41
N GLU A 28 14.87 15.93 -27.09
CA GLU A 28 13.44 15.74 -26.78
C GLU A 28 12.77 14.54 -27.49
N ASN A 29 13.48 13.86 -28.40
CA ASN A 29 12.99 12.62 -29.03
C ASN A 29 13.71 11.35 -28.54
N ALA A 30 14.50 11.46 -27.48
CA ALA A 30 14.97 10.32 -26.71
C ALA A 30 13.92 9.93 -25.66
N SER A 31 12.71 9.57 -26.11
CA SER A 31 11.79 8.78 -25.30
C SER A 31 12.50 7.48 -24.92
N SER A 32 12.97 7.45 -23.67
CA SER A 32 13.22 6.28 -22.83
C SER A 32 13.19 4.92 -23.53
N ASN A 33 14.18 4.64 -24.37
CA ASN A 33 14.65 3.29 -24.64
C ASN A 33 15.93 3.07 -23.81
N GLN A 34 15.81 3.20 -22.49
CA GLN A 34 16.66 2.37 -21.67
C GLN A 34 16.10 0.96 -21.81
N ASN A 35 16.77 0.15 -22.65
CA ASN A 35 16.66 -1.29 -22.55
C ASN A 35 16.94 -1.64 -21.09
N ASP A 36 15.87 -1.94 -20.36
CA ASP A 36 15.95 -2.55 -19.04
C ASP A 36 16.49 -3.97 -19.25
N ASP A 37 17.82 -4.07 -19.34
CA ASP A 37 18.58 -5.30 -19.53
C ASP A 37 18.65 -6.14 -18.23
N SER A 38 17.79 -5.84 -17.25
CA SER A 38 17.66 -6.64 -16.04
C SER A 38 16.92 -7.96 -16.26
N GLY A 39 16.43 -8.22 -17.48
CA GLY A 39 15.54 -9.34 -17.80
C GLY A 39 14.17 -9.25 -17.13
N ARG A 40 13.88 -8.19 -16.36
CA ARG A 40 12.62 -8.02 -15.63
C ARG A 40 11.60 -7.24 -16.46
N ARG A 41 10.36 -7.73 -16.54
CA ARG A 41 9.32 -7.17 -17.41
C ARG A 41 7.93 -7.21 -16.78
N ALA A 42 7.17 -6.13 -16.94
CA ALA A 42 5.77 -6.06 -16.47
C ALA A 42 4.75 -6.57 -17.51
N ASP A 43 5.18 -6.78 -18.75
CA ASP A 43 4.38 -7.33 -19.86
C ASP A 43 4.54 -8.84 -20.08
N LEU A 44 5.26 -9.52 -19.17
CA LEU A 44 5.43 -10.97 -19.20
C LEU A 44 4.12 -11.67 -18.77
N ILE A 45 3.56 -12.45 -19.68
CA ILE A 45 2.46 -13.39 -19.44
C ILE A 45 3.05 -14.80 -19.50
N LEU A 46 2.93 -15.56 -18.42
CA LEU A 46 3.17 -17.00 -18.46
C LEU A 46 1.88 -17.67 -18.91
N ILE A 47 1.86 -18.20 -20.13
CA ILE A 47 0.71 -18.91 -20.67
C ILE A 47 0.70 -20.32 -20.09
N ASP A 48 -0.07 -20.48 -19.02
CA ASP A 48 -0.30 -21.74 -18.33
C ASP A 48 -1.79 -22.11 -18.26
N THR A 49 -2.62 -21.49 -19.10
CA THR A 49 -4.09 -21.69 -19.13
C THR A 49 -4.51 -23.14 -19.23
N MET A 50 -3.67 -24.00 -19.80
CA MET A 50 -3.94 -25.43 -19.95
C MET A 50 -4.00 -26.18 -18.61
N LYS A 51 -3.52 -25.60 -17.50
CA LYS A 51 -3.59 -26.18 -16.15
C LYS A 51 -5.03 -26.48 -15.69
N VAL A 52 -6.02 -25.77 -16.24
CA VAL A 52 -7.43 -26.03 -15.93
C VAL A 52 -7.89 -27.42 -16.41
N PHE A 53 -7.17 -28.02 -17.37
CA PHE A 53 -7.44 -29.34 -17.92
C PHE A 53 -6.52 -30.44 -17.37
N GLY A 54 -5.76 -30.15 -16.29
CA GLY A 54 -4.81 -31.09 -15.67
C GLY A 54 -3.36 -30.66 -15.82
N GLU A 55 -2.43 -31.57 -15.52
CA GLU A 55 -1.00 -31.27 -15.55
C GLU A 55 -0.50 -30.89 -16.96
N LEU A 56 0.51 -30.02 -17.00
CA LEU A 56 1.14 -29.57 -18.23
C LEU A 56 2.20 -30.58 -18.68
N GLU A 57 2.18 -30.93 -19.96
CA GLU A 57 3.20 -31.82 -20.57
C GLU A 57 4.50 -31.10 -20.91
N ARG A 58 4.47 -29.76 -20.97
CA ARG A 58 5.60 -28.89 -21.29
C ARG A 58 5.60 -27.66 -20.38
N PRO A 59 6.77 -27.00 -20.20
CA PRO A 59 6.83 -25.73 -19.48
C PRO A 59 5.85 -24.68 -20.04
N PRO A 60 5.29 -23.79 -19.19
CA PRO A 60 4.50 -22.65 -19.64
C PRO A 60 5.24 -21.78 -20.65
N VAL A 61 4.51 -21.17 -21.59
CA VAL A 61 5.11 -20.29 -22.61
C VAL A 61 5.25 -18.86 -22.08
N GLU A 62 6.44 -18.30 -22.18
CA GLU A 62 6.70 -16.87 -21.90
C GLU A 62 6.23 -16.00 -23.06
N PHE A 63 5.22 -15.16 -22.83
CA PHE A 63 4.65 -14.25 -23.83
C PHE A 63 4.81 -12.79 -23.40
N LEU A 64 5.58 -12.03 -24.19
CA LEU A 64 5.81 -10.59 -23.95
C LEU A 64 4.75 -9.76 -24.67
N HIS A 65 3.68 -9.38 -23.96
CA HIS A 65 2.50 -8.81 -24.60
C HIS A 65 2.74 -7.41 -25.19
N ASP A 66 3.48 -6.53 -24.51
CA ASP A 66 3.76 -5.19 -25.04
C ASP A 66 4.68 -5.28 -26.26
N ARG A 67 5.65 -6.20 -26.28
CA ARG A 67 6.48 -6.48 -27.47
C ARG A 67 5.65 -6.90 -28.68
N HIS A 68 4.66 -7.78 -28.50
CA HIS A 68 3.78 -8.20 -29.61
C HIS A 68 2.90 -7.04 -30.10
N THR A 69 2.29 -6.29 -29.17
CA THR A 69 1.43 -5.17 -29.54
C THR A 69 2.23 -4.02 -30.21
N ASP A 70 3.48 -3.77 -29.82
CA ASP A 70 4.35 -2.81 -30.49
C ASP A 70 4.74 -3.24 -31.91
N ALA A 71 4.96 -4.54 -32.12
CA ALA A 71 5.24 -5.08 -33.45
C ALA A 71 4.02 -4.97 -34.37
N LEU A 72 2.83 -5.36 -33.88
CA LEU A 72 1.58 -5.26 -34.65
C LEU A 72 1.21 -3.81 -34.97
N GLN A 73 1.41 -2.88 -34.03
CA GLN A 73 1.13 -1.47 -34.25
C GLN A 73 1.98 -0.87 -35.40
N LYS A 74 3.22 -1.32 -35.58
CA LYS A 74 4.08 -0.90 -36.72
C LYS A 74 3.55 -1.37 -38.07
N GLN A 75 2.70 -2.38 -38.09
CA GLN A 75 2.00 -2.88 -39.26
C GLN A 75 0.57 -2.33 -39.38
N GLU A 76 0.22 -1.32 -38.58
CA GLU A 76 -1.13 -0.73 -38.52
C GLU A 76 -2.22 -1.76 -38.17
N LYS A 77 -1.84 -2.83 -37.47
CA LYS A 77 -2.75 -3.86 -36.96
C LYS A 77 -3.22 -3.54 -35.54
N ASP A 78 -4.44 -3.95 -35.22
CA ASP A 78 -5.08 -3.71 -33.93
C ASP A 78 -5.19 -4.98 -33.06
N CYS A 79 -5.81 -4.84 -31.89
CA CYS A 79 -5.99 -5.92 -30.94
C CYS A 79 -6.83 -7.10 -31.47
N SER A 80 -7.68 -6.86 -32.49
CA SER A 80 -8.55 -7.90 -33.06
C SER A 80 -7.79 -8.97 -33.82
N VAL A 81 -6.51 -8.72 -34.13
CA VAL A 81 -5.61 -9.75 -34.64
C VAL A 81 -5.47 -10.92 -33.67
N CYS A 82 -5.57 -10.69 -32.36
CA CYS A 82 -5.38 -11.74 -31.34
C CYS A 82 -6.60 -11.95 -30.43
N HIS A 83 -7.54 -11.01 -30.40
CA HIS A 83 -8.65 -11.02 -29.45
C HIS A 83 -10.01 -10.96 -30.15
N GLU A 84 -10.88 -11.91 -29.81
CA GLU A 84 -12.26 -11.92 -30.25
C GLU A 84 -13.05 -10.75 -29.65
N LYS A 85 -14.07 -10.28 -30.36
CA LYS A 85 -14.99 -9.26 -29.84
C LYS A 85 -16.29 -9.90 -29.35
N THR A 86 -16.87 -9.37 -28.28
CA THR A 86 -18.25 -9.65 -27.86
C THR A 86 -19.24 -9.06 -28.87
N ASP A 87 -20.51 -9.42 -28.74
CA ASP A 87 -21.56 -8.90 -29.62
C ASP A 87 -21.78 -7.38 -29.45
N LYS A 88 -21.25 -6.80 -28.36
CA LYS A 88 -21.21 -5.35 -28.10
C LYS A 88 -19.92 -4.69 -28.60
N GLY A 89 -19.08 -5.41 -29.35
CA GLY A 89 -17.82 -4.90 -29.91
C GLY A 89 -16.65 -4.79 -28.92
N GLN A 90 -16.80 -5.29 -27.69
CA GLN A 90 -15.74 -5.24 -26.67
C GLN A 90 -14.76 -6.40 -26.85
N LEU A 91 -13.47 -6.18 -26.67
CA LEU A 91 -12.47 -7.24 -26.76
C LEU A 91 -12.56 -8.20 -25.58
N ILE A 92 -12.45 -9.49 -25.89
CA ILE A 92 -12.35 -10.56 -24.91
C ILE A 92 -10.86 -10.79 -24.65
N PRO A 93 -10.38 -10.69 -23.40
CA PRO A 93 -8.94 -10.79 -23.09
C PRO A 93 -8.30 -12.16 -23.38
N LYS A 94 -9.09 -13.19 -23.75
CA LYS A 94 -8.58 -14.50 -24.15
C LYS A 94 -7.98 -14.44 -25.56
N PHE A 95 -6.95 -15.24 -25.80
CA PHE A 95 -6.31 -15.33 -27.12
C PHE A 95 -7.18 -16.17 -28.07
N LYS A 96 -7.66 -15.54 -29.16
CA LYS A 96 -8.38 -16.15 -30.28
C LYS A 96 -9.58 -17.05 -29.91
N ARG A 97 -10.22 -16.78 -28.77
CA ARG A 97 -11.39 -17.55 -28.31
C ARG A 97 -12.26 -16.78 -27.35
N ARG A 98 -13.51 -17.21 -27.19
CA ARG A 98 -14.47 -16.64 -26.22
C ARG A 98 -14.44 -17.34 -24.86
N MET A 99 -14.23 -18.66 -24.84
CA MET A 99 -14.16 -19.48 -23.64
C MET A 99 -13.12 -20.60 -23.82
N ASP A 100 -12.75 -21.25 -22.72
CA ASP A 100 -11.92 -22.46 -22.78
C ASP A 100 -12.88 -23.65 -22.93
N GLU A 101 -12.81 -24.39 -24.04
CA GLU A 101 -13.72 -25.50 -24.35
C GLU A 101 -13.17 -26.82 -23.80
N ASP A 102 -12.15 -27.36 -24.45
CA ASP A 102 -11.42 -28.55 -24.02
C ASP A 102 -9.91 -28.39 -24.25
N ARG A 103 -9.14 -29.37 -23.76
CA ARG A 103 -7.68 -29.35 -23.82
C ARG A 103 -7.17 -29.26 -25.27
N LYS A 104 -7.68 -30.10 -26.16
CA LYS A 104 -7.16 -30.21 -27.53
C LYS A 104 -7.49 -28.95 -28.32
N THR A 105 -8.73 -28.49 -28.24
CA THR A 105 -9.17 -27.27 -28.92
C THR A 105 -8.39 -26.04 -28.44
N THR A 106 -8.17 -25.90 -27.13
CA THR A 106 -7.41 -24.76 -26.59
C THR A 106 -5.93 -24.81 -26.99
N GLU A 107 -5.34 -26.01 -27.03
CA GLU A 107 -3.97 -26.23 -27.51
C GLU A 107 -3.83 -25.85 -28.99
N ASP A 108 -4.74 -26.34 -29.83
CA ASP A 108 -4.72 -26.08 -31.28
C ASP A 108 -4.86 -24.59 -31.57
N ILE A 109 -5.74 -23.87 -30.85
CA ILE A 109 -5.85 -22.41 -30.95
C ILE A 109 -4.50 -21.73 -30.70
N TYR A 110 -3.74 -22.14 -29.68
CA TYR A 110 -2.42 -21.56 -29.44
C TYR A 110 -1.42 -21.93 -30.54
N HIS A 111 -1.29 -23.21 -30.87
CA HIS A 111 -0.28 -23.66 -31.83
C HIS A 111 -0.53 -23.12 -33.22
N GLU A 112 -1.74 -23.25 -33.76
CA GLU A 112 -2.09 -22.78 -35.10
C GLU A 112 -1.90 -21.26 -35.21
N ASN A 113 -2.57 -20.48 -34.36
CA ASN A 113 -2.56 -19.03 -34.50
C ASN A 113 -1.20 -18.38 -34.19
N CYS A 114 -0.43 -18.89 -33.20
CA CYS A 114 0.89 -18.35 -32.90
C CYS A 114 1.90 -18.71 -33.99
N ILE A 115 1.97 -19.98 -34.37
CA ILE A 115 2.99 -20.46 -35.32
C ILE A 115 2.72 -19.94 -36.72
N ASP A 116 1.46 -19.87 -37.16
CA ASP A 116 1.14 -19.40 -38.50
C ASP A 116 1.46 -17.91 -38.67
N CYS A 117 1.12 -17.07 -37.69
CA CYS A 117 1.54 -15.68 -37.68
C CYS A 117 3.08 -15.54 -37.75
N HIS A 118 3.81 -16.34 -36.97
CA HIS A 118 5.28 -16.31 -37.00
C HIS A 118 5.85 -16.79 -38.35
N LYS A 119 5.27 -17.82 -38.97
CA LYS A 119 5.69 -18.31 -40.31
C LYS A 119 5.47 -17.26 -41.39
N GLU A 120 4.30 -16.63 -41.41
CA GLU A 120 3.99 -15.55 -42.36
C GLU A 120 4.95 -14.35 -42.24
N MET A 121 5.35 -14.06 -41.00
CA MET A 121 6.25 -12.96 -40.68
C MET A 121 7.69 -13.25 -41.10
N THR A 122 8.17 -14.49 -40.99
CA THR A 122 9.51 -14.90 -41.44
C THR A 122 9.71 -14.75 -42.94
N GLY A 123 8.62 -14.83 -43.72
CA GLY A 123 8.64 -14.58 -45.18
C GLY A 123 8.73 -13.09 -45.56
N LYS A 124 8.56 -12.18 -44.60
CA LYS A 124 8.73 -10.73 -44.76
C LYS A 124 10.01 -10.36 -44.01
N VAL A 125 10.76 -9.32 -44.39
CA VAL A 125 12.09 -8.98 -43.82
C VAL A 125 12.02 -8.50 -42.34
N GLU A 126 10.97 -8.87 -41.62
CA GLU A 126 10.66 -8.48 -40.25
C GLU A 126 11.20 -9.52 -39.26
N LYS A 127 11.58 -9.07 -38.05
CA LYS A 127 11.95 -9.98 -36.96
C LYS A 127 10.70 -10.75 -36.53
N SER A 128 10.69 -12.06 -36.74
CA SER A 128 9.59 -12.95 -36.35
C SER A 128 9.84 -13.63 -34.99
N GLY A 129 8.80 -14.32 -34.49
CA GLY A 129 8.84 -15.15 -33.31
C GLY A 129 9.19 -16.62 -33.61
N PRO A 130 9.27 -17.45 -32.55
CA PRO A 130 9.64 -18.87 -32.65
C PRO A 130 8.61 -19.73 -33.39
N VAL A 131 9.09 -20.78 -34.05
CA VAL A 131 8.23 -21.78 -34.73
C VAL A 131 8.49 -23.21 -34.28
N ALA A 132 9.53 -23.43 -33.44
CA ALA A 132 9.87 -24.73 -32.89
C ALA A 132 9.47 -24.85 -31.40
N CYS A 133 9.16 -26.07 -30.96
CA CYS A 133 8.63 -26.33 -29.62
C CYS A 133 9.51 -25.76 -28.50
N GLY A 134 10.82 -26.04 -28.54
CA GLY A 134 11.77 -25.66 -27.48
C GLY A 134 12.12 -24.16 -27.46
N GLU A 135 11.71 -23.41 -28.47
CA GLU A 135 11.90 -21.95 -28.48
C GLU A 135 10.76 -21.22 -27.75
N CYS A 136 9.56 -21.82 -27.70
CA CYS A 136 8.41 -21.35 -26.92
C CYS A 136 8.38 -21.97 -25.52
N HIS A 137 8.47 -23.29 -25.44
CA HIS A 137 8.40 -24.08 -24.19
C HIS A 137 9.79 -24.26 -23.60
N LYS A 138 10.35 -23.18 -23.06
CA LYS A 138 11.69 -23.19 -22.48
C LYS A 138 11.68 -23.76 -21.06
N GLU A 139 12.66 -24.61 -20.76
CA GLU A 139 12.86 -25.14 -19.40
C GLU A 139 13.32 -24.06 -18.42
N GLU A 140 14.24 -23.21 -18.86
CA GLU A 140 14.73 -22.08 -18.08
C GLU A 140 14.02 -20.78 -18.50
N PRO A 141 13.47 -20.01 -17.54
CA PRO A 141 12.80 -18.75 -17.84
C PRO A 141 13.81 -17.74 -18.40
N SER A 142 13.47 -17.15 -19.56
CA SER A 142 14.30 -16.10 -20.16
C SER A 142 14.04 -14.73 -19.54
N PHE A 143 12.90 -14.57 -18.85
CA PHE A 143 12.48 -13.30 -18.27
C PHE A 143 11.97 -13.48 -16.85
N LEU A 144 12.13 -12.43 -16.04
CA LEU A 144 11.54 -12.35 -14.70
C LEU A 144 10.38 -11.35 -14.72
N SER A 145 9.34 -11.61 -13.95
CA SER A 145 8.24 -10.65 -13.82
C SER A 145 8.65 -9.47 -12.91
N SER A 146 8.43 -8.24 -13.37
CA SER A 146 8.40 -7.03 -12.52
C SER A 146 6.98 -6.52 -12.27
N ARG A 147 5.96 -7.29 -12.68
CA ARG A 147 4.55 -6.90 -12.63
C ARG A 147 4.12 -6.52 -11.21
N GLN A 148 3.69 -5.29 -11.04
CA GLN A 148 3.07 -4.79 -9.81
C GLN A 148 1.55 -5.03 -9.82
N PRO A 149 0.92 -5.29 -8.65
CA PRO A 149 -0.52 -5.23 -8.52
C PRO A 149 -1.07 -3.87 -8.97
N MET A 150 -2.28 -3.87 -9.54
CA MET A 150 -3.00 -2.65 -9.88
C MET A 150 -4.26 -2.53 -9.01
N GLY A 151 -4.57 -1.30 -8.61
CA GLY A 151 -5.76 -0.94 -7.86
C GLY A 151 -6.09 0.55 -8.04
N LEU A 152 -7.27 0.94 -7.58
CA LEU A 152 -7.67 2.34 -7.50
C LEU A 152 -7.60 2.74 -6.03
N ASP A 153 -6.60 3.53 -5.65
CA ASP A 153 -6.62 4.27 -4.40
C ASP A 153 -7.70 5.38 -4.43
N LYS A 154 -7.89 6.09 -3.33
CA LYS A 154 -8.87 7.19 -3.24
C LYS A 154 -8.64 8.28 -4.30
N TYR A 155 -7.40 8.59 -4.65
CA TYR A 155 -7.05 9.62 -5.63
C TYR A 155 -7.42 9.20 -7.04
N LEU A 156 -6.99 8.00 -7.44
CA LEU A 156 -7.22 7.45 -8.76
C LEU A 156 -8.69 7.07 -8.96
N HIS A 157 -9.36 6.55 -7.93
CA HIS A 157 -10.81 6.34 -7.94
C HIS A 157 -11.55 7.67 -8.16
N TYR A 158 -11.18 8.72 -7.41
CA TYR A 158 -11.79 10.03 -7.58
C TYR A 158 -11.57 10.61 -8.98
N ARG A 159 -10.40 10.41 -9.59
CA ARG A 159 -10.17 10.80 -10.99
C ARG A 159 -11.15 10.17 -11.96
N HIS A 160 -11.48 8.88 -11.76
CA HIS A 160 -12.50 8.22 -12.57
C HIS A 160 -13.88 8.81 -12.34
N VAL A 161 -14.28 9.03 -11.09
CA VAL A 161 -15.57 9.66 -10.75
C VAL A 161 -15.68 11.07 -11.36
N LYS A 162 -14.62 11.87 -11.24
CA LYS A 162 -14.56 13.24 -11.76
C LYS A 162 -14.64 13.29 -13.29
N ALA A 163 -14.11 12.29 -13.99
CA ALA A 163 -14.17 12.21 -15.45
C ALA A 163 -15.61 12.03 -16.00
N TYR A 164 -16.58 11.65 -15.16
CA TYR A 164 -18.00 11.51 -15.52
C TYR A 164 -18.87 12.69 -15.03
N ASP A 165 -18.28 13.90 -15.00
CA ASP A 165 -18.94 15.21 -14.95
C ASP A 165 -20.00 15.39 -13.83
N LYS A 166 -19.60 15.08 -12.60
CA LYS A 166 -20.36 15.30 -11.33
C LYS A 166 -21.62 14.47 -11.12
N GLU A 167 -22.15 13.75 -12.12
CA GLU A 167 -23.35 12.90 -11.97
C GLU A 167 -23.11 11.63 -11.14
N LYS A 168 -21.89 11.39 -10.62
CA LYS A 168 -21.52 10.18 -9.84
C LYS A 168 -22.05 8.90 -10.51
N LYS A 169 -21.62 8.63 -11.76
CA LYS A 169 -22.09 7.49 -12.56
C LYS A 169 -21.52 6.14 -12.09
N CYS A 170 -21.77 5.78 -10.84
CA CYS A 170 -21.34 4.53 -10.23
C CYS A 170 -21.76 3.30 -11.05
N GLU A 171 -22.94 3.37 -11.68
CA GLU A 171 -23.53 2.35 -12.55
C GLU A 171 -22.70 2.03 -13.80
N THR A 172 -21.73 2.88 -14.15
CA THR A 172 -20.80 2.63 -15.26
C THR A 172 -19.85 1.47 -14.93
N CYS A 173 -19.55 1.26 -13.65
CA CYS A 173 -18.54 0.31 -13.20
C CYS A 173 -19.07 -0.73 -12.21
N HIS A 174 -19.92 -0.30 -11.27
CA HIS A 174 -20.42 -1.14 -10.19
C HIS A 174 -21.71 -1.86 -10.58
N HIS A 175 -21.79 -3.12 -10.18
CA HIS A 175 -22.94 -3.98 -10.42
C HIS A 175 -23.10 -5.01 -9.30
N GLU A 176 -24.33 -5.50 -9.13
CA GLU A 176 -24.68 -6.70 -8.39
C GLU A 176 -25.37 -7.69 -9.33
N TYR A 177 -25.23 -8.98 -9.02
CA TYR A 177 -25.92 -10.04 -9.75
C TYR A 177 -27.31 -10.29 -9.16
N ASN A 178 -28.34 -10.10 -9.97
CA ASN A 178 -29.71 -10.46 -9.60
C ASN A 178 -30.00 -11.91 -9.98
N LYS A 179 -30.16 -12.77 -8.96
CA LYS A 179 -30.45 -14.20 -9.16
C LYS A 179 -31.81 -14.47 -9.83
N ALA A 180 -32.80 -13.61 -9.63
CA ALA A 180 -34.14 -13.79 -10.20
C ALA A 180 -34.16 -13.46 -11.69
N THR A 181 -33.53 -12.36 -12.11
CA THR A 181 -33.48 -11.94 -13.52
C THR A 181 -32.27 -12.50 -14.28
N LYS A 182 -31.29 -13.08 -13.58
CA LYS A 182 -29.99 -13.54 -14.11
C LYS A 182 -29.22 -12.43 -14.84
N GLN A 183 -29.35 -11.19 -14.37
CA GLN A 183 -28.73 -10.01 -14.97
C GLN A 183 -27.90 -9.25 -13.95
N LEU A 184 -26.88 -8.53 -14.45
CA LEU A 184 -26.14 -7.54 -13.68
C LEU A 184 -26.91 -6.23 -13.65
N LEU A 185 -27.07 -5.64 -12.46
CA LEU A 185 -27.73 -4.35 -12.29
C LEU A 185 -26.95 -3.49 -11.30
N TYR A 186 -27.08 -2.18 -11.41
CA TYR A 186 -26.53 -1.26 -10.42
C TYR A 186 -27.44 -1.17 -9.19
N VAL A 187 -26.87 -1.33 -8.00
CA VAL A 187 -27.55 -1.07 -6.73
C VAL A 187 -26.83 0.06 -6.02
N LYS A 188 -27.53 1.18 -5.85
CA LYS A 188 -27.02 2.37 -5.17
C LYS A 188 -26.64 2.07 -3.71
N ASP A 189 -25.55 2.69 -3.26
CA ASP A 189 -24.99 2.58 -1.90
C ASP A 189 -24.48 1.17 -1.54
N LYS A 190 -24.31 0.29 -2.55
CA LYS A 190 -23.74 -1.05 -2.41
C LYS A 190 -22.43 -1.25 -3.17
N GLU A 191 -21.88 -0.18 -3.73
CA GLU A 191 -20.60 -0.17 -4.43
C GLU A 191 -19.48 -0.72 -3.53
N GLY A 192 -18.52 -1.42 -4.10
CA GLY A 192 -17.44 -2.02 -3.34
C GLY A 192 -16.29 -2.42 -4.24
N SER A 193 -15.21 -2.91 -3.64
CA SER A 193 -14.10 -3.45 -4.40
C SER A 193 -14.56 -4.64 -5.24
N CYS A 194 -14.13 -4.69 -6.51
CA CYS A 194 -14.37 -5.83 -7.38
C CYS A 194 -13.88 -7.15 -6.72
N ARG A 195 -12.86 -7.07 -5.85
CA ARG A 195 -12.24 -8.19 -5.14
C ARG A 195 -13.18 -8.88 -4.13
N TYR A 196 -14.28 -8.25 -3.75
CA TYR A 196 -15.29 -8.86 -2.88
C TYR A 196 -15.99 -10.01 -3.58
N CYS A 197 -16.23 -9.89 -4.89
CA CYS A 197 -16.87 -10.93 -5.69
C CYS A 197 -15.89 -11.64 -6.62
N HIS A 198 -15.10 -10.88 -7.39
CA HIS A 198 -14.14 -11.43 -8.35
C HIS A 198 -12.88 -11.90 -7.64
N LYS A 199 -12.72 -13.22 -7.51
CA LYS A 199 -11.59 -13.86 -6.83
C LYS A 199 -10.46 -14.20 -7.80
N GLN A 200 -9.47 -14.94 -7.35
CA GLN A 200 -8.31 -15.30 -8.17
C GLN A 200 -8.69 -16.18 -9.37
N VAL A 201 -9.66 -17.06 -9.18
CA VAL A 201 -10.18 -17.98 -10.21
C VAL A 201 -11.58 -17.56 -10.65
N THR A 202 -11.95 -17.95 -11.86
CA THR A 202 -13.32 -17.80 -12.35
C THR A 202 -14.18 -18.86 -11.67
N GLU A 203 -15.32 -18.44 -11.11
CA GLU A 203 -16.28 -19.32 -10.44
C GLU A 203 -17.62 -19.20 -11.16
N GLU A 204 -18.12 -20.30 -11.72
CA GLU A 204 -19.36 -20.31 -12.52
C GLU A 204 -19.35 -19.21 -13.61
N ASN A 205 -20.29 -18.27 -13.55
CA ASN A 205 -20.41 -17.14 -14.46
C ASN A 205 -19.66 -15.87 -13.98
N ARG A 206 -18.92 -15.96 -12.88
CA ARG A 206 -18.17 -14.84 -12.29
C ARG A 206 -16.71 -14.91 -12.70
N MET A 207 -16.33 -14.01 -13.59
CA MET A 207 -14.94 -13.87 -14.06
C MET A 207 -13.96 -13.68 -12.88
N SER A 208 -12.75 -14.22 -13.02
CA SER A 208 -11.64 -13.89 -12.11
C SER A 208 -11.37 -12.39 -12.08
N MET A 209 -10.73 -11.92 -11.01
CA MET A 209 -10.33 -10.52 -10.83
C MET A 209 -9.48 -10.02 -11.99
N ALA A 210 -8.55 -10.86 -12.49
CA ALA A 210 -7.71 -10.51 -13.62
C ALA A 210 -8.55 -10.31 -14.89
N LEU A 211 -9.44 -11.27 -15.20
CA LEU A 211 -10.26 -11.20 -16.39
C LEU A 211 -11.27 -10.05 -16.33
N ALA A 212 -11.95 -9.87 -15.19
CA ALA A 212 -12.89 -8.79 -14.97
C ALA A 212 -12.22 -7.41 -15.09
N SER A 213 -11.02 -7.24 -14.53
CA SER A 213 -10.26 -5.98 -14.63
C SER A 213 -9.87 -5.68 -16.08
N HIS A 214 -9.26 -6.64 -16.78
CA HIS A 214 -8.82 -6.40 -18.15
C HIS A 214 -10.02 -6.15 -19.07
N ALA A 215 -11.10 -6.92 -18.90
CA ALA A 215 -12.32 -6.73 -19.69
C ALA A 215 -12.99 -5.36 -19.43
N ALA A 216 -13.04 -4.88 -18.19
CA ALA A 216 -13.69 -3.60 -17.88
C ALA A 216 -12.78 -2.40 -18.14
N CYS A 217 -11.58 -2.39 -17.56
CA CYS A 217 -10.69 -1.23 -17.58
C CYS A 217 -10.12 -0.99 -18.98
N VAL A 218 -9.54 -2.03 -19.60
CA VAL A 218 -8.82 -1.86 -20.88
C VAL A 218 -9.79 -1.55 -22.00
N ASN A 219 -10.97 -2.19 -22.06
CA ASN A 219 -11.97 -1.85 -23.07
C ASN A 219 -12.48 -0.41 -22.92
N CYS A 220 -12.72 0.07 -21.70
CA CYS A 220 -13.11 1.47 -21.47
C CYS A 220 -12.02 2.44 -21.93
N HIS A 221 -10.76 2.15 -21.60
CA HIS A 221 -9.63 2.98 -22.02
C HIS A 221 -9.42 2.97 -23.55
N LEU A 222 -9.60 1.80 -24.20
CA LEU A 222 -9.54 1.69 -25.66
C LEU A 222 -10.67 2.47 -26.34
N ASP A 223 -11.90 2.41 -25.82
CA ASP A 223 -13.02 3.21 -26.33
C ASP A 223 -12.73 4.71 -26.22
N LYS A 224 -12.26 5.17 -25.06
CA LYS A 224 -11.82 6.57 -24.86
C LYS A 224 -10.73 6.98 -25.83
N ALA A 225 -9.70 6.15 -26.00
CA ALA A 225 -8.61 6.39 -26.93
C ALA A 225 -9.10 6.48 -28.38
N SER A 226 -10.02 5.60 -28.80
CA SER A 226 -10.62 5.62 -30.14
C SER A 226 -11.37 6.93 -30.43
N ARG A 227 -11.92 7.56 -29.40
CA ARG A 227 -12.62 8.84 -29.44
C ARG A 227 -11.70 10.03 -29.19
N LYS A 228 -10.38 9.81 -29.11
CA LYS A 228 -9.36 10.82 -28.77
C LYS A 228 -9.66 11.56 -27.46
N GLN A 229 -10.27 10.87 -26.51
CA GLN A 229 -10.53 11.38 -25.16
C GLN A 229 -9.42 10.94 -24.21
N ASP A 230 -9.17 11.75 -23.18
CA ASP A 230 -8.29 11.35 -22.08
C ASP A 230 -8.82 10.07 -21.44
N GLY A 231 -7.95 9.05 -21.41
CA GLY A 231 -8.22 7.73 -20.86
C GLY A 231 -7.03 7.23 -20.06
N GLY A 232 -7.20 6.07 -19.41
CA GLY A 232 -6.09 5.42 -18.75
C GLY A 232 -5.23 4.58 -19.71
N PRO A 233 -4.17 3.94 -19.17
CA PRO A 233 -3.26 3.11 -19.95
C PRO A 233 -3.93 1.86 -20.53
N VAL A 234 -3.45 1.42 -21.70
CA VAL A 234 -3.90 0.19 -22.40
C VAL A 234 -2.81 -0.88 -22.54
N LYS A 235 -1.54 -0.50 -22.35
CA LYS A 235 -0.37 -1.39 -22.35
C LYS A 235 -0.14 -1.99 -20.97
N CYS A 236 0.49 -3.17 -20.92
CA CYS A 236 0.75 -3.88 -19.67
C CYS A 236 1.62 -3.03 -18.74
N GLN A 237 2.75 -2.52 -19.25
CA GLN A 237 3.67 -1.66 -18.50
C GLN A 237 3.01 -0.36 -18.03
N GLY A 238 2.05 0.19 -18.78
CA GLY A 238 1.32 1.40 -18.36
C GLY A 238 0.51 1.20 -17.08
N CYS A 239 0.07 -0.03 -16.81
CA CYS A 239 -0.69 -0.38 -15.60
C CYS A 239 0.19 -1.02 -14.51
N HIS A 240 1.13 -1.87 -14.91
CA HIS A 240 1.76 -2.84 -14.02
C HIS A 240 3.26 -2.59 -13.79
N ASP A 241 3.86 -1.58 -14.41
CA ASP A 241 5.23 -1.19 -14.09
C ASP A 241 5.25 -0.20 -12.93
N LEU A 242 6.23 -0.36 -12.02
CA LEU A 242 6.37 0.50 -10.85
C LEU A 242 6.67 1.95 -11.22
N LYS A 243 7.49 2.19 -12.25
CA LYS A 243 7.79 3.55 -12.72
C LYS A 243 6.54 4.18 -13.31
N SER A 244 5.77 3.43 -14.11
CA SER A 244 4.47 3.87 -14.63
C SER A 244 3.49 4.24 -13.52
N GLN A 245 3.32 3.38 -12.50
CA GLN A 245 2.41 3.65 -11.40
C GLN A 245 2.80 4.91 -10.62
N LYS A 246 4.10 5.13 -10.38
CA LYS A 246 4.62 6.35 -9.73
C LYS A 246 4.37 7.63 -10.53
N MET A 247 4.08 7.53 -11.84
CA MET A 247 3.74 8.67 -12.69
C MET A 247 2.23 9.00 -12.68
N PHE A 248 1.40 8.21 -11.99
CA PHE A 248 -0.01 8.55 -11.87
C PHE A 248 -0.19 9.84 -11.08
N ARG A 249 -0.81 10.83 -11.72
CA ARG A 249 -1.10 12.11 -11.10
C ARG A 249 -1.97 11.94 -9.87
N GLU A 250 -1.43 12.28 -8.72
CA GLU A 250 -2.19 12.51 -7.49
C GLU A 250 -3.02 13.79 -7.61
N VAL A 251 -4.19 13.79 -6.95
CA VAL A 251 -5.10 14.93 -6.93
C VAL A 251 -5.19 15.43 -5.50
N PHE A 252 -4.81 16.69 -5.28
CA PHE A 252 -5.02 17.35 -4.01
C PHE A 252 -6.53 17.61 -3.81
N ASP A 253 -7.02 17.53 -2.57
CA ASP A 253 -8.42 17.72 -2.17
C ASP A 253 -9.40 16.69 -2.75
N VAL A 254 -9.23 15.41 -2.39
CA VAL A 254 -10.20 14.35 -2.71
C VAL A 254 -11.42 14.46 -1.77
N PRO A 255 -12.65 14.67 -2.30
CA PRO A 255 -13.85 14.60 -1.50
C PRO A 255 -14.03 13.20 -0.90
N ARG A 256 -14.68 13.13 0.27
CA ARG A 256 -15.05 11.85 0.88
C ARG A 256 -15.87 11.01 -0.10
N MET A 257 -15.51 9.74 -0.23
CA MET A 257 -16.22 8.77 -1.06
C MET A 257 -17.52 8.36 -0.38
N ASP A 258 -18.60 9.10 -0.65
CA ASP A 258 -19.89 8.88 -0.02
C ASP A 258 -20.62 7.65 -0.59
N ARG A 259 -20.91 6.71 0.31
CA ARG A 259 -21.67 5.47 0.14
C ARG A 259 -22.59 5.26 1.35
N LYS A 260 -23.07 6.35 1.97
CA LYS A 260 -23.92 6.31 3.17
C LYS A 260 -23.28 5.60 4.38
N GLN A 261 -21.95 5.60 4.45
CA GLN A 261 -21.21 5.10 5.60
C GLN A 261 -21.38 6.04 6.81
N PRO A 262 -21.41 5.51 8.04
CA PRO A 262 -21.52 6.33 9.24
C PRO A 262 -20.25 7.18 9.47
N ASP A 263 -20.39 8.30 10.16
CA ASP A 263 -19.24 9.12 10.57
C ASP A 263 -18.53 8.49 11.76
N THR A 264 -19.30 7.93 12.69
CA THR A 264 -18.82 7.27 13.90
C THR A 264 -19.53 5.93 14.04
N VAL A 265 -18.86 4.93 14.61
CA VAL A 265 -19.42 3.60 14.86
C VAL A 265 -19.19 3.23 16.31
N LEU A 266 -20.17 2.60 16.96
CA LEU A 266 -19.93 1.91 18.23
C LEU A 266 -19.67 0.43 17.94
N ILE A 267 -18.43 -0.01 18.04
CA ILE A 267 -18.06 -1.41 17.83
C ILE A 267 -18.48 -2.20 19.07
N LYS A 268 -19.51 -3.03 18.87
CA LYS A 268 -20.03 -3.96 19.87
C LYS A 268 -19.56 -5.37 19.56
N ALA A 269 -19.42 -6.17 20.61
CA ALA A 269 -19.54 -7.61 20.42
C ALA A 269 -20.96 -7.88 19.94
N GLY A 270 -21.13 -8.45 18.75
CA GLY A 270 -22.47 -8.69 18.20
C GLY A 270 -23.29 -9.53 19.18
N ASP A 271 -24.46 -9.03 19.58
CA ASP A 271 -25.41 -9.76 20.40
C ASP A 271 -26.70 -9.95 19.60
N GLU A 272 -27.13 -11.21 19.48
CA GLU A 272 -28.54 -11.64 19.48
C GLU A 272 -28.68 -13.17 19.29
N THR A 273 -27.67 -13.89 18.80
CA THR A 273 -27.78 -15.34 18.52
C THR A 273 -26.75 -16.23 19.21
N LEU A 274 -25.85 -15.69 20.02
CA LEU A 274 -24.83 -16.48 20.71
C LEU A 274 -25.33 -16.91 22.09
N ASP A 275 -25.03 -18.17 22.41
CA ASP A 275 -25.28 -18.82 23.69
C ASP A 275 -24.95 -17.88 24.87
N ALA A 276 -25.81 -17.83 25.89
CA ALA A 276 -25.71 -16.91 27.02
C ALA A 276 -24.39 -17.05 27.82
N THR A 277 -23.58 -18.05 27.48
CA THR A 277 -22.27 -18.37 28.02
C THR A 277 -21.11 -17.53 27.44
N VAL A 278 -21.27 -16.88 26.28
CA VAL A 278 -20.21 -16.08 25.62
C VAL A 278 -20.60 -14.60 25.57
N GLN A 279 -20.41 -13.91 26.70
CA GLN A 279 -20.60 -12.46 26.77
C GLN A 279 -19.25 -11.74 26.60
N SER A 280 -19.28 -10.56 25.96
CA SER A 280 -18.11 -9.68 25.94
C SER A 280 -17.66 -9.39 27.37
N ARG A 281 -16.34 -9.26 27.60
CA ARG A 281 -15.78 -8.85 28.90
C ARG A 281 -15.34 -7.39 28.93
N MET A 282 -15.21 -6.77 27.76
CA MET A 282 -14.74 -5.39 27.62
C MET A 282 -15.88 -4.42 27.34
N ASN A 283 -15.65 -3.14 27.64
CA ASN A 283 -16.50 -2.04 27.17
C ASN A 283 -16.53 -1.99 25.63
N PHE A 284 -17.58 -1.40 25.06
CA PHE A 284 -17.65 -1.18 23.62
C PHE A 284 -16.70 -0.06 23.18
N VAL A 285 -16.32 -0.09 21.90
CA VAL A 285 -15.29 0.80 21.35
C VAL A 285 -15.93 1.85 20.45
N PRO A 286 -15.90 3.14 20.82
CA PRO A 286 -16.29 4.21 19.92
C PRO A 286 -15.19 4.43 18.87
N PHE A 287 -15.59 4.38 17.60
CA PHE A 287 -14.70 4.40 16.45
C PHE A 287 -15.02 5.57 15.51
N ASP A 288 -14.03 6.41 15.24
CA ASP A 288 -14.14 7.55 14.30
C ASP A 288 -13.93 7.06 12.87
N HIS A 289 -14.99 6.54 12.25
CA HIS A 289 -14.93 5.97 10.90
C HIS A 289 -14.51 7.02 9.86
N LYS A 290 -15.08 8.23 9.94
CA LYS A 290 -14.78 9.33 9.02
C LYS A 290 -13.32 9.74 9.04
N ALA A 291 -12.71 9.82 10.22
CA ALA A 291 -11.28 10.14 10.32
C ALA A 291 -10.42 9.03 9.69
N HIS A 292 -10.74 7.76 9.95
CA HIS A 292 -10.00 6.63 9.40
C HIS A 292 -10.13 6.51 7.87
N GLU A 293 -11.24 6.93 7.27
CA GLU A 293 -11.34 7.08 5.81
C GLU A 293 -10.31 8.09 5.27
N GLY A 294 -10.01 9.15 6.02
CA GLY A 294 -9.03 10.16 5.64
C GLY A 294 -7.58 9.65 5.72
N TYR A 295 -7.27 8.82 6.73
CA TYR A 295 -5.92 8.29 6.97
C TYR A 295 -5.53 7.14 6.05
N ASN A 296 -6.50 6.51 5.39
CA ASN A 296 -6.27 5.35 4.55
C ASN A 296 -6.52 5.65 3.07
N ASP A 297 -5.92 4.86 2.18
CA ASP A 297 -6.05 5.04 0.73
C ASP A 297 -7.20 4.22 0.14
N THR A 298 -7.67 3.18 0.85
CA THR A 298 -8.77 2.34 0.40
C THR A 298 -9.63 1.88 1.57
N CYS A 299 -10.91 1.63 1.34
CA CYS A 299 -11.78 0.97 2.33
C CYS A 299 -11.35 -0.48 2.60
N ARG A 300 -10.65 -1.10 1.65
CA ARG A 300 -10.25 -2.52 1.69
C ARG A 300 -9.15 -2.81 2.72
N VAL A 301 -8.46 -1.79 3.23
CA VAL A 301 -7.49 -1.96 4.32
C VAL A 301 -8.16 -2.56 5.56
N CYS A 302 -9.42 -2.19 5.85
CA CYS A 302 -10.23 -2.77 6.92
C CYS A 302 -11.28 -3.74 6.36
N HIS A 303 -12.09 -3.30 5.40
CA HIS A 303 -13.11 -4.12 4.75
C HIS A 303 -12.47 -5.06 3.72
N HIS A 304 -11.72 -6.05 4.18
CA HIS A 304 -10.87 -6.89 3.32
C HIS A 304 -11.66 -7.87 2.45
N ALA A 305 -12.89 -8.25 2.88
CA ALA A 305 -13.75 -9.23 2.21
C ALA A 305 -15.09 -8.68 1.71
N ASP A 306 -15.68 -7.74 2.46
CA ASP A 306 -16.98 -7.11 2.17
C ASP A 306 -17.12 -5.79 2.97
N ILE A 307 -17.92 -4.84 2.49
CA ILE A 307 -18.26 -3.61 3.24
C ILE A 307 -19.50 -3.91 4.10
N SER A 308 -19.27 -4.63 5.19
CA SER A 308 -20.24 -4.93 6.24
C SER A 308 -19.58 -4.90 7.62
N THR A 309 -20.36 -5.17 8.67
CA THR A 309 -19.86 -5.20 10.05
C THR A 309 -18.89 -6.36 10.26
N CYS A 310 -17.79 -6.12 10.99
CA CYS A 310 -16.77 -7.15 11.25
C CYS A 310 -17.36 -8.37 11.97
N SER A 311 -18.26 -8.13 12.93
CA SER A 311 -18.92 -9.15 13.74
C SER A 311 -19.78 -10.14 12.96
N LYS A 312 -20.14 -9.83 11.71
CA LYS A 312 -20.86 -10.75 10.82
C LYS A 312 -20.04 -12.01 10.51
N CYS A 313 -18.72 -11.87 10.34
CA CYS A 313 -17.80 -12.97 10.07
C CYS A 313 -16.89 -13.28 11.26
N HIS A 314 -16.64 -12.28 12.12
CA HIS A 314 -15.78 -12.38 13.31
C HIS A 314 -16.59 -12.18 14.58
N PRO A 315 -17.53 -13.08 14.95
CA PRO A 315 -18.20 -13.02 16.24
C PRO A 315 -17.21 -13.34 17.38
N LEU A 316 -17.64 -13.18 18.64
CA LEU A 316 -16.79 -13.47 19.80
C LEU A 316 -16.26 -14.91 19.80
N SER A 317 -17.07 -15.89 19.40
CA SER A 317 -16.69 -17.30 19.32
C SER A 317 -15.83 -17.64 18.11
N GLY A 318 -15.70 -16.73 17.14
CA GLY A 318 -15.29 -17.05 15.79
C GLY A 318 -16.40 -17.78 15.00
N ALA A 319 -16.34 -17.70 13.67
CA ALA A 319 -17.26 -18.38 12.77
C ALA A 319 -16.51 -18.91 11.55
N LYS A 320 -17.08 -19.90 10.86
CA LYS A 320 -16.47 -20.51 9.67
C LYS A 320 -16.28 -19.49 8.55
N GLU A 321 -17.21 -18.55 8.42
CA GLU A 321 -17.19 -17.47 7.43
C GLU A 321 -16.02 -16.50 7.62
N GLY A 322 -15.47 -16.42 8.84
CA GLY A 322 -14.27 -15.65 9.18
C GLY A 322 -13.08 -16.54 9.53
N ASP A 323 -13.02 -17.77 9.01
CA ASP A 323 -11.93 -18.74 9.25
C ASP A 323 -11.66 -19.06 10.73
N GLY A 324 -12.69 -18.98 11.57
CA GLY A 324 -12.59 -19.19 13.02
C GLY A 324 -11.96 -18.03 13.79
N ILE A 325 -11.63 -16.93 13.12
CA ILE A 325 -11.06 -15.73 13.74
C ILE A 325 -12.14 -15.04 14.58
N SER A 326 -11.88 -14.91 15.89
CA SER A 326 -12.75 -14.20 16.82
C SER A 326 -12.71 -12.69 16.62
N LEU A 327 -13.70 -11.97 17.17
CA LEU A 327 -13.69 -10.51 17.18
C LEU A 327 -12.44 -9.93 17.85
N GLU A 328 -11.96 -10.57 18.92
CA GLU A 328 -10.74 -10.16 19.63
C GLU A 328 -9.53 -10.19 18.69
N LEU A 329 -9.33 -11.32 18.00
CA LEU A 329 -8.20 -11.46 17.08
C LEU A 329 -8.35 -10.53 15.87
N ALA A 330 -9.57 -10.34 15.36
CA ALA A 330 -9.82 -9.41 14.26
C ALA A 330 -9.47 -7.95 14.60
N MET A 331 -9.55 -7.56 15.88
CA MET A 331 -9.27 -6.20 16.34
C MET A 331 -7.85 -6.00 16.89
N HIS A 332 -7.22 -7.04 17.44
CA HIS A 332 -5.95 -6.92 18.17
C HIS A 332 -4.79 -7.72 17.59
N LYS A 333 -4.97 -8.46 16.48
CA LYS A 333 -3.84 -9.17 15.86
C LYS A 333 -2.74 -8.20 15.45
N ASP A 334 -1.59 -8.29 16.11
CA ASP A 334 -0.47 -7.35 16.09
C ASP A 334 0.26 -7.21 14.75
N ASP A 335 0.16 -8.22 13.90
CA ASP A 335 0.78 -8.33 12.57
C ASP A 335 -0.24 -8.26 11.41
N ALA A 336 -1.49 -7.88 11.70
CA ALA A 336 -2.55 -7.77 10.70
C ALA A 336 -2.98 -6.32 10.44
N MET A 337 -2.75 -5.81 9.24
CA MET A 337 -3.16 -4.45 8.83
C MET A 337 -4.66 -4.17 8.93
N GLN A 338 -5.50 -5.20 8.94
CA GLN A 338 -6.95 -5.08 9.10
C GLN A 338 -7.38 -4.82 10.56
N SER A 339 -6.51 -5.11 11.52
CA SER A 339 -6.78 -4.95 12.95
C SER A 339 -6.40 -3.54 13.42
N CYS A 340 -6.96 -3.11 14.55
CA CYS A 340 -6.62 -1.84 15.16
C CYS A 340 -5.15 -1.82 15.60
N GLU A 341 -4.72 -2.86 16.33
CA GLU A 341 -3.35 -2.93 16.84
C GLU A 341 -2.33 -3.13 15.73
N GLY A 342 -2.59 -4.00 14.76
CA GLY A 342 -1.66 -4.27 13.68
C GLY A 342 -1.44 -3.07 12.76
N CYS A 343 -2.50 -2.34 12.41
CA CYS A 343 -2.37 -1.10 11.66
C CYS A 343 -1.62 -0.01 12.46
N HIS A 344 -1.93 0.15 13.75
CA HIS A 344 -1.20 1.09 14.61
C HIS A 344 0.25 0.66 14.85
N ASN A 345 0.55 -0.64 14.86
CA ASN A 345 1.89 -1.20 14.95
C ASN A 345 2.70 -0.86 13.70
N ALA A 346 2.15 -1.08 12.51
CA ALA A 346 2.77 -0.66 11.27
C ALA A 346 3.01 0.86 11.23
N ALA A 347 2.08 1.67 11.75
CA ALA A 347 2.26 3.12 11.83
C ALA A 347 3.43 3.54 12.74
N LYS A 348 3.82 2.71 13.71
CA LYS A 348 4.99 2.95 14.58
C LYS A 348 6.32 2.68 13.88
N GLU A 349 6.32 2.01 12.73
CA GLU A 349 7.53 1.75 11.92
C GLU A 349 7.95 2.96 11.08
N ASN A 350 7.08 3.98 10.98
CA ASN A 350 7.41 5.23 10.32
C ASN A 350 8.61 5.92 11.01
N LYS A 351 9.44 6.62 10.23
CA LYS A 351 10.73 7.17 10.70
C LYS A 351 10.60 8.12 11.89
N GLU A 352 9.48 8.85 11.99
CA GLU A 352 9.17 9.74 13.11
C GLU A 352 8.82 9.00 14.42
N CYS A 353 8.55 7.69 14.34
CA CYS A 353 8.11 6.84 15.45
C CYS A 353 9.13 5.75 15.82
N SER A 354 9.76 5.15 14.82
CA SER A 354 10.57 3.93 14.93
C SER A 354 11.77 4.07 15.87
N GLY A 355 12.37 5.26 15.95
CA GLY A 355 13.50 5.54 16.85
C GLY A 355 13.22 5.21 18.32
N CYS A 356 11.97 5.41 18.78
CA CYS A 356 11.52 4.99 20.11
C CYS A 356 10.81 3.64 20.06
N HIS A 357 9.91 3.44 19.09
CA HIS A 357 9.00 2.31 19.09
C HIS A 357 9.64 0.96 18.77
N SER A 358 10.74 0.93 18.02
CA SER A 358 11.52 -0.30 17.80
C SER A 358 12.27 -0.77 19.04
N PHE A 359 12.47 0.12 20.04
CA PHE A 359 13.19 -0.18 21.27
C PHE A 359 12.28 -0.55 22.43
N ILE A 360 11.10 0.08 22.53
CA ILE A 360 10.18 -0.12 23.66
C ILE A 360 9.18 -1.29 23.46
N SER A 361 9.10 -1.88 22.27
CA SER A 361 7.99 -2.77 21.88
C SER A 361 8.14 -4.23 22.31
N GLU A 362 9.31 -4.72 22.71
CA GLU A 362 9.50 -6.17 22.83
C GLU A 362 9.08 -6.79 24.18
N ASN A 363 8.97 -6.03 25.28
CA ASN A 363 8.79 -6.62 26.63
C ASN A 363 8.03 -5.76 27.65
N ARG A 364 7.14 -4.86 27.21
CA ARG A 364 6.32 -4.09 28.17
C ARG A 364 5.06 -4.90 28.46
N ASP A 365 4.83 -5.25 29.73
CA ASP A 365 3.55 -5.79 30.18
C ASP A 365 2.43 -4.89 29.66
N VAL A 366 1.36 -5.50 29.12
CA VAL A 366 0.20 -4.77 28.61
C VAL A 366 -0.43 -4.01 29.77
N ASP A 367 -0.18 -2.70 29.81
CA ASP A 367 -0.76 -1.81 30.79
C ASP A 367 -2.28 -1.80 30.60
N THR A 368 -3.04 -2.08 31.67
CA THR A 368 -4.50 -2.07 31.64
C THR A 368 -5.07 -0.71 31.20
N ASP A 369 -4.32 0.37 31.42
CA ASP A 369 -4.72 1.73 30.99
C ASP A 369 -4.69 1.89 29.47
N SER A 370 -3.88 1.09 28.77
CA SER A 370 -3.85 1.08 27.30
C SER A 370 -5.15 0.54 26.71
N CYS A 371 -5.77 -0.45 27.35
CA CYS A 371 -7.05 -1.02 26.94
C CYS A 371 -8.17 0.04 26.97
N LEU A 372 -8.14 0.93 27.95
CA LEU A 372 -9.13 2.00 28.14
C LEU A 372 -9.02 3.12 27.09
N LYS A 373 -7.95 3.15 26.28
CA LYS A 373 -7.85 4.04 25.10
C LYS A 373 -8.85 3.65 24.01
N CYS A 374 -9.27 2.38 23.96
CA CYS A 374 -10.27 1.93 23.00
C CYS A 374 -11.59 1.61 23.71
N HIS A 375 -11.53 0.86 24.82
CA HIS A 375 -12.69 0.30 25.51
C HIS A 375 -13.33 1.30 26.48
N MET A 376 -14.16 2.20 25.96
CA MET A 376 -14.72 3.34 26.70
C MET A 376 -16.21 3.20 27.06
N ALA A 377 -17.02 2.65 26.17
CA ALA A 377 -18.48 2.67 26.32
C ALA A 377 -18.98 1.51 27.20
N GLN A 378 -19.46 1.83 28.39
CA GLN A 378 -20.05 0.83 29.30
C GLN A 378 -21.34 0.23 28.71
N LYS A 379 -21.49 -1.09 28.86
CA LYS A 379 -22.62 -1.84 28.30
C LYS A 379 -23.98 -1.47 28.90
N GLU A 380 -23.98 -1.07 30.17
CA GLU A 380 -25.18 -0.67 30.91
C GLU A 380 -25.82 0.61 30.34
N ASN A 381 -25.05 1.42 29.62
CA ASN A 381 -25.50 2.67 29.02
C ASN A 381 -26.07 2.50 27.59
N THR A 382 -26.14 1.27 27.07
CA THR A 382 -26.59 0.96 25.69
C THR A 382 -27.84 0.08 25.65
N THR A 383 -28.66 0.09 26.69
CA THR A 383 -29.82 -0.80 26.88
C THR A 383 -30.95 -0.64 25.85
N GLU A 384 -31.01 0.49 25.13
CA GLU A 384 -31.89 0.69 23.98
C GLU A 384 -31.05 0.73 22.69
N ASN A 385 -30.84 -0.44 22.08
CA ASN A 385 -30.00 -0.66 20.90
C ASN A 385 -30.62 -0.10 19.61
N THR A 386 -30.71 1.22 19.47
CA THR A 386 -30.93 1.84 18.15
C THR A 386 -29.62 2.38 17.59
N LYS A 387 -29.44 2.25 16.27
CA LYS A 387 -28.26 2.75 15.57
C LYS A 387 -27.99 4.24 15.86
N ASP A 388 -29.03 5.07 15.89
CA ASP A 388 -28.88 6.50 16.13
C ASP A 388 -28.36 6.83 17.53
N LYS A 389 -28.74 6.02 18.55
CA LYS A 389 -28.22 6.16 19.91
C LYS A 389 -26.77 5.72 20.01
N ASP A 390 -26.42 4.61 19.33
CA ASP A 390 -25.04 4.12 19.27
C ASP A 390 -24.10 5.14 18.62
N ASP A 391 -24.53 5.74 17.51
CA ASP A 391 -23.79 6.77 16.81
C ASP A 391 -23.61 8.01 17.72
N ALA A 392 -24.64 8.42 18.46
CA ALA A 392 -24.58 9.54 19.41
C ALA A 392 -23.63 9.26 20.60
N ILE A 393 -23.70 8.07 21.20
CA ILE A 393 -22.79 7.65 22.27
C ILE A 393 -21.35 7.62 21.75
N SER A 394 -21.14 7.06 20.56
CA SER A 394 -19.82 7.00 19.94
C SER A 394 -19.26 8.41 19.72
N ALA A 395 -20.03 9.30 19.10
CA ALA A 395 -19.62 10.69 18.87
C ALA A 395 -19.29 11.43 20.19
N MET A 396 -20.11 11.25 21.24
CA MET A 396 -19.87 11.87 22.54
C MET A 396 -18.55 11.39 23.17
N LEU A 397 -18.29 10.09 23.18
CA LEU A 397 -17.07 9.51 23.75
C LEU A 397 -15.82 9.85 22.93
N LEU A 398 -15.96 9.96 21.60
CA LEU A 398 -14.88 10.44 20.74
C LEU A 398 -14.55 11.91 21.05
N ALA A 399 -15.56 12.75 21.24
CA ALA A 399 -15.38 14.16 21.59
C ALA A 399 -14.78 14.36 22.99
N SER A 400 -14.95 13.40 23.91
CA SER A 400 -14.34 13.45 25.24
C SER A 400 -12.87 13.01 25.27
N ARG A 401 -12.30 12.55 24.15
CA ARG A 401 -10.88 12.16 24.09
C ARG A 401 -9.98 13.38 24.24
N ASN A 402 -9.03 13.31 25.17
CA ASN A 402 -7.98 14.31 25.29
C ASN A 402 -6.89 14.06 24.22
N LEU A 403 -6.78 14.97 23.25
CA LEU A 403 -5.77 14.94 22.18
C LEU A 403 -4.66 15.99 22.40
N SER A 404 -4.38 16.34 23.66
CA SER A 404 -3.48 17.43 23.98
C SER A 404 -2.02 17.15 23.60
N GLY A 405 -1.60 15.88 23.54
CA GLY A 405 -0.20 15.51 23.26
C GLY A 405 0.79 16.28 24.12
N GLU A 406 0.39 16.63 25.35
CA GLU A 406 1.17 17.51 26.21
C GLU A 406 2.52 16.89 26.49
N ASN A 407 3.55 17.72 26.46
CA ASN A 407 4.92 17.34 26.82
C ASN A 407 5.42 18.31 27.88
N TYR A 408 6.50 17.95 28.58
CA TYR A 408 7.18 18.89 29.47
C TYR A 408 7.69 20.12 28.72
N THR A 409 7.78 21.25 29.44
CA THR A 409 8.36 22.48 28.89
C THR A 409 9.82 22.25 28.53
N LEU A 410 10.26 22.72 27.36
CA LEU A 410 11.65 22.56 26.93
C LEU A 410 12.66 23.20 27.90
N SER A 411 12.26 24.23 28.65
CA SER A 411 13.09 24.85 29.71
C SER A 411 13.41 23.91 30.85
N ASP A 412 12.51 22.98 31.16
CA ASP A 412 12.62 22.02 32.26
C ASP A 412 13.50 20.82 31.87
N ILE A 413 13.80 20.68 30.57
CA ILE A 413 14.63 19.64 30.00
C ILE A 413 16.09 20.15 29.89
N PRO A 414 17.10 19.42 30.38
CA PRO A 414 18.50 19.80 30.27
C PRO A 414 18.94 20.03 28.82
N GLU A 415 19.66 21.13 28.56
CA GLU A 415 20.12 21.47 27.20
C GLU A 415 21.10 20.44 26.65
N LYS A 416 22.11 20.11 27.46
CA LYS A 416 23.14 19.12 27.17
C LYS A 416 23.33 18.21 28.38
N VAL A 417 23.66 16.95 28.11
CA VAL A 417 24.04 15.97 29.13
C VAL A 417 25.43 15.43 28.80
N VAL A 418 26.35 15.45 29.77
CA VAL A 418 27.72 14.96 29.58
C VAL A 418 27.83 13.54 30.13
N ILE A 419 28.04 12.57 29.25
CA ILE A 419 28.14 11.14 29.62
C ILE A 419 29.61 10.81 29.92
N LYS A 420 30.02 10.97 31.18
CA LYS A 420 31.43 10.82 31.60
C LYS A 420 31.80 9.47 32.25
N LYS A 421 30.83 8.70 32.75
CA LYS A 421 31.10 7.49 33.57
C LYS A 421 31.93 6.43 32.83
N LEU A 422 31.87 6.41 31.50
CA LEU A 422 32.57 5.46 30.63
C LEU A 422 33.81 6.05 29.93
N SER A 423 34.25 7.28 30.27
CA SER A 423 35.35 7.96 29.58
C SER A 423 36.71 7.34 29.91
N LYS A 424 37.05 6.26 29.20
CA LYS A 424 38.35 5.59 29.25
C LYS A 424 39.17 5.96 28.02
N LYS A 425 38.87 5.35 26.86
CA LYS A 425 39.56 5.56 25.56
C LYS A 425 39.14 6.84 24.83
N TYR A 426 37.91 7.30 25.03
CA TYR A 426 37.35 8.49 24.40
C TYR A 426 37.00 9.53 25.46
N GLU A 427 36.95 10.80 25.06
CA GLU A 427 36.42 11.92 25.85
C GLU A 427 34.94 11.66 26.24
N PRO A 428 34.42 12.32 27.30
CA PRO A 428 32.98 12.26 27.60
C PRO A 428 32.13 12.67 26.40
N ALA A 429 31.07 11.92 26.11
CA ALA A 429 30.15 12.28 25.03
C ALA A 429 29.30 13.49 25.45
N GLU A 430 29.28 14.53 24.61
CA GLU A 430 28.36 15.67 24.75
C GLU A 430 27.04 15.34 24.05
N PHE A 431 26.02 14.99 24.83
CA PHE A 431 24.70 14.63 24.29
C PHE A 431 23.79 15.87 24.18
N PRO A 432 23.34 16.27 22.98
CA PRO A 432 22.47 17.44 22.78
C PRO A 432 21.00 17.13 23.14
N HIS A 433 20.78 16.86 24.43
CA HIS A 433 19.54 16.31 24.98
C HIS A 433 18.27 17.08 24.58
N ARG A 434 18.17 18.38 24.89
CA ARG A 434 16.97 19.18 24.59
C ARG A 434 16.71 19.31 23.09
N GLN A 435 17.76 19.36 22.27
CA GLN A 435 17.63 19.48 20.82
C GLN A 435 16.97 18.23 20.22
N ILE A 436 17.38 17.04 20.67
CA ILE A 436 16.80 15.77 20.23
C ILE A 436 15.33 15.69 20.67
N VAL A 437 15.02 15.97 21.94
CA VAL A 437 13.63 15.96 22.42
C VAL A 437 12.75 16.94 21.65
N LYS A 438 13.24 18.16 21.38
CA LYS A 438 12.52 19.15 20.58
C LYS A 438 12.16 18.60 19.20
N LYS A 439 13.12 17.96 18.51
CA LYS A 439 12.90 17.39 17.18
C LYS A 439 11.87 16.25 17.21
N LEU A 440 12.00 15.32 18.15
CA LEU A 440 11.06 14.19 18.30
C LEU A 440 9.62 14.67 18.55
N VAL A 441 9.44 15.65 19.45
CA VAL A 441 8.11 16.22 19.75
C VAL A 441 7.55 17.02 18.56
N GLU A 442 8.41 17.71 17.81
CA GLU A 442 8.01 18.45 16.61
C GLU A 442 7.51 17.51 15.50
N ASP A 443 8.16 16.37 15.30
CA ASP A 443 7.83 15.41 14.24
C ASP A 443 6.47 14.72 14.47
N ILE A 444 6.07 14.52 15.73
CA ILE A 444 4.79 13.90 16.07
C ILE A 444 3.65 14.90 16.35
N LYS A 445 3.92 16.21 16.30
CA LYS A 445 3.02 17.26 16.80
C LYS A 445 1.61 17.23 16.19
N THR A 446 1.50 16.88 14.91
CA THR A 446 0.21 16.81 14.19
C THR A 446 -0.36 15.39 14.10
N ASN A 447 0.35 14.39 14.64
CA ASN A 447 -0.07 13.00 14.59
C ASN A 447 -1.08 12.71 15.70
N LYS A 448 -2.32 12.37 15.30
CA LYS A 448 -3.41 12.13 16.24
C LYS A 448 -3.28 10.81 17.02
N ILE A 449 -2.63 9.80 16.46
CA ILE A 449 -2.35 8.55 17.19
C ILE A 449 -1.37 8.87 18.33
N ALA A 450 -0.26 9.55 18.01
CA ALA A 450 0.71 9.99 19.01
C ALA A 450 0.05 10.88 20.08
N ALA A 451 -0.73 11.89 19.67
CA ALA A 451 -1.40 12.80 20.59
C ALA A 451 -2.41 12.13 21.53
N TYR A 452 -2.99 11.00 21.14
CA TYR A 452 -3.98 10.27 21.94
C TYR A 452 -3.35 9.19 22.84
N PHE A 453 -2.40 8.43 22.30
CA PHE A 453 -1.76 7.31 23.01
C PHE A 453 -0.61 7.77 23.91
N HIS A 454 0.05 8.90 23.62
CA HIS A 454 1.01 9.53 24.55
C HIS A 454 0.27 10.37 25.60
N ALA A 455 -0.33 9.68 26.56
CA ALA A 455 -1.28 10.25 27.52
C ALA A 455 -0.63 11.17 28.58
N GLU A 456 0.62 10.90 28.94
CA GLU A 456 1.33 11.61 30.00
C GLU A 456 2.40 12.52 29.43
N LYS A 457 2.68 13.63 30.12
CA LYS A 457 3.70 14.61 29.70
C LYS A 457 5.09 14.03 29.47
N GLY A 458 5.41 12.94 30.16
CA GLY A 458 6.68 12.25 30.05
C GLY A 458 6.65 10.95 29.25
N THR A 459 5.55 10.59 28.56
CA THR A 459 5.50 9.35 27.78
C THR A 459 6.58 9.32 26.69
N VAL A 460 6.82 10.45 26.00
CA VAL A 460 7.92 10.56 25.03
C VAL A 460 9.28 10.36 25.68
N CYS A 461 9.46 10.87 26.91
CA CYS A 461 10.70 10.69 27.67
C CYS A 461 10.98 9.22 27.97
N GLN A 462 9.94 8.40 28.18
CA GLN A 462 10.06 6.95 28.40
C GLN A 462 10.55 6.19 27.16
N GLY A 463 10.57 6.80 25.97
CA GLY A 463 11.20 6.23 24.78
C GLY A 463 12.70 5.95 24.99
N CYS A 464 13.38 6.78 25.78
CA CYS A 464 14.76 6.53 26.21
C CYS A 464 14.85 6.14 27.69
N HIS A 465 14.10 6.83 28.56
CA HIS A 465 14.01 6.57 29.99
C HIS A 465 12.96 5.50 30.32
N HIS A 466 13.14 4.32 29.72
CA HIS A 466 12.21 3.20 29.83
C HIS A 466 12.21 2.55 31.24
N ASN A 467 11.23 1.67 31.49
CA ASN A 467 11.14 0.87 32.72
C ASN A 467 11.09 1.68 34.02
N GLY A 468 10.61 2.92 33.95
CA GLY A 468 10.36 3.81 35.08
C GLY A 468 9.15 4.73 34.82
N PRO A 469 8.65 5.43 35.86
CA PRO A 469 7.51 6.33 35.72
C PRO A 469 7.86 7.54 34.83
N ALA A 470 6.86 8.14 34.19
CA ALA A 470 7.05 9.37 33.43
C ALA A 470 7.34 10.55 34.38
N THR A 471 8.56 11.07 34.37
CA THR A 471 9.01 12.12 35.30
C THR A 471 10.04 13.06 34.67
N LEU A 472 10.13 14.29 35.19
CA LEU A 472 11.20 15.25 34.84
C LEU A 472 12.58 14.82 35.34
N THR A 473 12.65 13.94 36.34
CA THR A 473 13.90 13.48 36.95
C THR A 473 14.05 11.97 36.81
N PRO A 474 14.24 11.45 35.58
CA PRO A 474 14.34 10.02 35.36
C PRO A 474 15.61 9.45 35.99
N THR A 475 15.54 8.16 36.35
CA THR A 475 16.67 7.41 36.90
C THR A 475 17.82 7.33 35.87
N ARG A 476 19.07 7.42 36.34
CA ARG A 476 20.24 7.26 35.47
C ARG A 476 20.35 5.81 34.97
N CYS A 477 20.75 5.63 33.71
CA CYS A 477 20.94 4.31 33.09
C CYS A 477 21.81 3.39 33.95
N ALA A 478 22.88 3.95 34.53
CA ALA A 478 23.86 3.21 35.34
C ALA A 478 23.34 2.69 36.69
N ASN A 479 22.11 3.01 37.08
CA ASN A 479 21.47 2.44 38.26
C ASN A 479 20.89 1.05 37.97
N CYS A 480 20.63 0.73 36.71
CA CYS A 480 20.09 -0.57 36.28
C CYS A 480 21.08 -1.32 35.36
N HIS A 481 21.79 -0.60 34.49
CA HIS A 481 22.82 -1.14 33.61
C HIS A 481 24.18 -1.10 34.31
N ASN A 482 24.59 -2.24 34.87
CA ASN A 482 25.78 -2.35 35.69
C ASN A 482 27.07 -2.48 34.87
N GLU A 483 28.19 -2.18 35.54
CA GLU A 483 29.55 -2.55 35.16
C GLU A 483 30.15 -3.30 36.38
N PRO A 484 30.49 -4.61 36.29
CA PRO A 484 30.40 -5.46 35.10
C PRO A 484 28.96 -5.83 34.71
N PHE A 485 28.80 -6.30 33.47
CA PHE A 485 27.55 -6.86 32.96
C PHE A 485 27.09 -8.03 33.84
N ASN A 486 25.78 -8.14 34.06
CA ASN A 486 25.19 -9.24 34.82
C ASN A 486 24.91 -10.41 33.87
N GLU A 487 25.76 -11.43 33.88
CA GLU A 487 25.60 -12.62 33.03
C GLU A 487 24.30 -13.39 33.30
N ASN A 488 23.70 -13.22 34.49
CA ASN A 488 22.43 -13.85 34.84
C ASN A 488 21.20 -13.11 34.28
N ASP A 489 21.37 -11.94 33.67
CA ASP A 489 20.30 -11.12 33.09
C ASP A 489 20.68 -10.72 31.66
N MET A 490 20.63 -11.70 30.75
CA MET A 490 21.07 -11.55 29.35
C MET A 490 20.27 -10.53 28.55
N HIS A 491 19.06 -10.19 28.98
CA HIS A 491 18.19 -9.21 28.32
C HIS A 491 18.52 -7.76 28.70
N LYS A 492 19.36 -7.56 29.72
CA LYS A 492 19.78 -6.22 30.18
C LYS A 492 21.27 -5.99 29.88
N PRO A 493 21.62 -5.24 28.80
CA PRO A 493 23.02 -5.01 28.44
C PRO A 493 23.78 -4.26 29.55
N GLY A 494 25.11 -4.42 29.59
CA GLY A 494 25.97 -3.58 30.42
C GLY A 494 25.92 -2.11 29.96
N LEU A 495 26.41 -1.18 30.79
CA LEU A 495 26.25 0.26 30.55
C LEU A 495 26.75 0.75 29.18
N LEU A 496 27.87 0.22 28.69
CA LEU A 496 28.40 0.55 27.36
C LEU A 496 27.44 0.08 26.24
N GLY A 497 26.97 -1.16 26.33
CA GLY A 497 26.03 -1.74 25.37
C GLY A 497 24.69 -1.02 25.38
N ALA A 498 24.20 -0.60 26.55
CA ALA A 498 22.97 0.16 26.69
C ALA A 498 23.02 1.49 25.91
N TYR A 499 24.10 2.26 26.07
CA TYR A 499 24.27 3.51 25.30
C TYR A 499 24.43 3.24 23.80
N HIS A 500 25.30 2.32 23.39
CA HIS A 500 25.53 2.08 21.96
C HIS A 500 24.28 1.57 21.25
N ARG A 501 23.56 0.59 21.83
CA ARG A 501 22.32 0.09 21.23
C ARG A 501 21.28 1.18 21.12
N GLN A 502 20.94 1.84 22.23
CA GLN A 502 19.90 2.87 22.23
C GLN A 502 20.21 4.05 21.28
N CYS A 503 21.47 4.52 21.23
CA CYS A 503 21.84 5.63 20.35
C CYS A 503 21.90 5.22 18.87
N MET A 504 22.62 4.14 18.56
CA MET A 504 22.88 3.74 17.17
C MET A 504 21.63 3.17 16.51
N GLU A 505 20.87 2.32 17.20
CA GLU A 505 19.63 1.74 16.65
C GLU A 505 18.57 2.83 16.41
N CYS A 506 18.47 3.84 17.28
CA CYS A 506 17.60 4.99 17.02
C CYS A 506 18.02 5.71 15.73
N HIS A 507 19.31 6.00 15.55
CA HIS A 507 19.81 6.64 14.32
C HIS A 507 19.53 5.79 13.08
N ASP A 508 19.76 4.48 13.16
CA ASP A 508 19.50 3.55 12.05
C ASP A 508 18.01 3.49 11.70
N ASN A 509 17.14 3.34 12.71
CA ASN A 509 15.68 3.21 12.53
C ASN A 509 15.03 4.47 11.95
N ILE A 510 15.55 5.66 12.27
CA ILE A 510 15.07 6.93 11.69
C ILE A 510 15.79 7.32 10.39
N GLY A 511 16.82 6.55 9.98
CA GLY A 511 17.63 6.80 8.80
C GLY A 511 18.50 8.06 8.91
N LEU A 512 19.06 8.31 10.09
CA LEU A 512 19.93 9.45 10.37
C LEU A 512 21.38 9.17 9.95
N GLU A 513 21.88 9.90 8.96
CA GLU A 513 23.24 9.69 8.42
C GLU A 513 24.38 10.20 9.33
N LYS A 514 24.09 11.14 10.25
CA LYS A 514 25.10 11.73 11.15
C LYS A 514 24.58 11.79 12.59
N PRO A 515 25.42 11.55 13.61
CA PRO A 515 26.88 11.34 13.54
C PRO A 515 27.29 9.98 12.96
N ALA A 516 28.35 9.98 12.15
CA ALA A 516 28.94 8.77 11.57
C ALA A 516 30.28 8.43 12.23
N GLY A 517 30.51 7.15 12.50
CA GLY A 517 31.75 6.65 13.13
C GLY A 517 31.88 7.02 14.62
N CYS A 518 32.94 6.51 15.24
CA CYS A 518 33.18 6.64 16.69
C CYS A 518 33.28 8.10 17.16
N THR A 519 33.98 8.93 16.39
CA THR A 519 34.32 10.31 16.79
C THR A 519 33.19 11.32 16.61
N GLY A 520 32.08 10.91 15.98
CA GLY A 520 30.89 11.75 15.83
C GLY A 520 30.12 11.95 17.15
N CYS A 521 30.28 11.04 18.12
CA CYS A 521 29.63 11.13 19.43
C CYS A 521 30.62 11.45 20.56
N HIS A 522 31.86 10.95 20.47
CA HIS A 522 32.89 11.14 21.49
C HIS A 522 34.29 11.20 20.86
N LYS A 523 35.05 12.26 21.13
CA LYS A 523 36.39 12.45 20.55
C LYS A 523 37.40 11.45 21.13
N GLU A 524 38.37 11.06 20.32
CA GLU A 524 39.50 10.25 20.81
C GLU A 524 40.36 11.09 21.76
N LYS A 525 40.89 10.44 22.80
CA LYS A 525 41.78 11.10 23.78
C LYS A 525 43.22 11.14 23.32
#